data_AF-X0YIJ4-F1
#
_entry.id   AF-X0YIJ4-F1
#
_cell.length_a   1.000
_cell.length_b   1.000
_cell.length_c   1.000
_cell.angle_alpha   90.00
_cell.angle_beta   90.00
_cell.angle_gamma   90.00
#
_symmetry.space_group_name_H-M   'P 1'
#
loop_
_entity.id
_entity.type
_entity.pdbx_description
1 polymer ?
#
loop_
_entity_poly.entity_id
_entity_poly.type
_entity_poly.pdbx_seq_one_letter_code
_entity_poly.pdbx_strand_id
1 'polypeptide(L)'
;MGAIFINLKGREENGIVVDQEIGKVKDAIIQGLTGLPDPERGKTAVRSVVAREQVFSGPYINEAPDLLVNFSEGYRVSWGTPLGGVPEGIFEDNRKKWGGDHVIDPVLVPGVLFMNKPFRGKTANLVDMAPTILSALGVAKGADMEGENLLR
;
A
#
# COMPACT_ATOMS: atom_id res chain seq x y z
N MET A 1 6.23 4.14 0.48
CA MET A 1 6.43 5.43 -0.22
C MET A 1 5.41 5.70 -1.35
N GLY A 2 4.47 4.80 -1.65
CA GLY A 2 3.36 5.07 -2.59
C GLY A 2 2.10 5.59 -1.90
N ALA A 3 2.24 6.40 -0.86
CA ALA A 3 1.14 6.87 -0.03
C ALA A 3 0.87 8.35 -0.31
N ILE A 4 -0.41 8.75 -0.38
CA ILE A 4 -0.81 10.15 -0.53
C ILE A 4 -1.62 10.55 0.70
N PHE A 5 -1.19 11.64 1.34
CA PHE A 5 -1.92 12.33 2.38
C PHE A 5 -2.48 13.62 1.78
N ILE A 6 -3.78 13.81 1.89
CA ILE A 6 -4.45 15.05 1.51
C ILE A 6 -4.12 16.10 2.56
N ASN A 7 -3.86 17.34 2.13
CA ASN A 7 -3.63 18.47 3.03
C ASN A 7 -4.97 18.92 3.67
N LEU A 8 -5.47 18.11 4.60
CA LEU A 8 -6.79 18.19 5.22
C LEU A 8 -6.78 19.21 6.36
N LYS A 9 -7.73 20.13 6.33
CA LYS A 9 -7.90 21.17 7.34
C LYS A 9 -8.18 20.54 8.70
N GLY A 10 -7.36 20.88 9.69
CA GLY A 10 -7.49 20.39 11.07
C GLY A 10 -6.75 19.09 11.36
N ARG A 11 -6.21 18.39 10.34
CA ARG A 11 -5.29 17.27 10.51
C ARG A 11 -3.85 17.71 10.24
N GLU A 12 -3.60 18.35 9.11
CA GLU A 12 -2.31 18.97 8.77
C GLU A 12 -2.25 20.41 9.29
N GLU A 13 -1.06 20.84 9.75
CA GLU A 13 -0.83 22.18 10.34
C GLU A 13 -1.33 23.31 9.43
N ASN A 14 -1.09 23.20 8.13
CA ASN A 14 -1.51 24.16 7.11
C ASN A 14 -2.57 23.56 6.16
N GLY A 15 -3.42 22.68 6.68
CA GLY A 15 -4.48 22.01 5.93
C GLY A 15 -5.48 22.97 5.27
N ILE A 16 -5.75 22.77 3.98
CA ILE A 16 -6.63 23.65 3.18
C ILE A 16 -7.87 22.94 2.65
N VAL A 17 -7.83 21.61 2.50
CA VAL A 17 -8.97 20.83 2.01
C VAL A 17 -9.95 20.67 3.16
N VAL A 18 -11.23 21.01 2.97
CA VAL A 18 -12.26 20.79 4.00
C VAL A 18 -12.89 19.40 3.85
N ASP A 19 -13.47 18.87 4.94
CA ASP A 19 -14.03 17.51 4.97
C ASP A 19 -15.06 17.25 3.85
N GLN A 20 -15.84 18.25 3.44
CA GLN A 20 -16.83 18.10 2.37
C GLN A 20 -16.18 17.92 0.98
N GLU A 21 -14.92 18.30 0.81
CA GLU A 21 -14.19 18.23 -0.45
C GLU A 21 -13.32 16.97 -0.56
N ILE A 22 -13.02 16.30 0.57
CA ILE A 22 -12.07 15.18 0.60
C ILE A 22 -12.44 14.08 -0.41
N GLY A 23 -13.72 13.73 -0.53
CA GLY A 23 -14.20 12.72 -1.47
C GLY A 23 -13.90 13.10 -2.92
N LYS A 24 -14.22 14.35 -3.29
CA LYS A 24 -13.95 14.86 -4.65
C LYS A 24 -12.45 14.89 -4.96
N VAL A 25 -11.62 15.28 -3.99
CA VAL A 25 -10.16 15.29 -4.14
C VAL A 25 -9.62 13.88 -4.31
N LYS A 26 -10.07 12.92 -3.49
CA LYS A 26 -9.70 11.50 -3.62
C LYS A 26 -10.07 10.97 -5.01
N ASP A 27 -11.30 11.21 -5.46
CA ASP A 27 -11.78 10.74 -6.76
C ASP A 27 -10.98 11.33 -7.92
N ALA A 28 -10.68 12.63 -7.88
CA ALA A 28 -9.87 13.29 -8.90
C ALA A 28 -8.45 12.70 -8.99
N ILE A 29 -7.82 12.44 -7.84
CA ILE A 29 -6.49 11.82 -7.78
C ILE A 29 -6.54 10.37 -8.29
N ILE A 30 -7.53 9.59 -7.86
CA ILE A 30 -7.71 8.19 -8.28
C ILE A 30 -7.88 8.14 -9.81
N GLN A 31 -8.76 8.98 -10.37
CA GLN A 31 -9.01 9.02 -11.81
C GLN A 31 -7.79 9.51 -12.59
N GLY A 32 -7.07 10.51 -12.08
CA GLY A 32 -5.91 11.08 -12.78
C GLY A 32 -4.68 10.17 -12.79
N LEU A 33 -4.50 9.33 -11.77
CA LEU A 33 -3.32 8.47 -11.64
C LEU A 33 -3.56 7.03 -12.08
N THR A 34 -4.78 6.50 -11.95
CA THR A 34 -5.08 5.12 -12.33
C THR A 34 -4.86 4.94 -13.84
N GLY A 35 -4.02 3.98 -14.21
CA GLY A 35 -3.69 3.70 -15.60
C GLY A 35 -2.67 4.65 -16.22
N LEU A 36 -1.98 5.50 -15.43
CA LEU A 36 -0.99 6.46 -15.91
C LEU A 36 0.01 5.79 -16.88
N PRO A 37 0.06 6.19 -18.16
CA PRO A 37 0.98 5.61 -19.14
C PRO A 37 2.36 6.25 -19.06
N ASP A 38 3.40 5.43 -19.28
CA ASP A 38 4.72 5.85 -19.73
C ASP A 38 4.75 5.68 -21.28
N PRO A 39 4.60 6.78 -22.03
CA PRO A 39 4.56 6.73 -23.49
C PRO A 39 5.93 6.40 -24.11
N GLU A 40 7.04 6.71 -23.44
CA GLU A 40 8.39 6.40 -23.92
C GLU A 40 8.63 4.89 -23.92
N ARG A 41 8.07 4.19 -22.92
CA ARG A 41 8.22 2.73 -22.76
C ARG A 41 7.02 1.93 -23.27
N GLY A 42 5.92 2.59 -23.64
CA GLY A 42 4.67 1.92 -24.03
C GLY A 42 4.08 1.04 -22.93
N LYS A 43 4.24 1.43 -21.65
CA LYS A 43 3.80 0.67 -20.47
C LYS A 43 2.91 1.51 -19.59
N THR A 44 2.11 0.87 -18.74
CA THR A 44 1.39 1.55 -17.66
C THR A 44 2.28 1.61 -16.41
N ALA A 45 2.49 2.80 -15.87
CA ALA A 45 3.30 3.02 -14.67
C ALA A 45 2.53 2.82 -13.37
N VAL A 46 1.27 3.26 -13.33
CA VAL A 46 0.38 3.12 -12.16
C VAL A 46 -0.82 2.26 -12.56
N ARG A 47 -0.99 1.12 -11.88
CA ARG A 47 -2.07 0.17 -12.16
C ARG A 47 -3.39 0.64 -11.57
N SER A 48 -3.34 1.15 -10.35
CA SER A 48 -4.50 1.63 -9.61
C SER A 48 -4.08 2.57 -8.49
N VAL A 49 -5.05 3.34 -8.01
CA VAL A 49 -4.97 4.05 -6.74
C VAL A 49 -6.18 3.62 -5.91
N VAL A 50 -5.94 3.20 -4.68
CA VAL A 50 -6.99 2.68 -3.78
C VAL A 50 -7.13 3.59 -2.57
N ALA A 51 -8.37 3.77 -2.13
CA ALA A 51 -8.68 4.51 -0.92
C ALA A 51 -8.37 3.67 0.32
N ARG A 52 -7.94 4.32 1.40
CA ARG A 52 -7.55 3.64 2.65
C ARG A 52 -8.62 2.74 3.23
N GLU A 53 -9.89 3.11 3.07
CA GLU A 53 -11.04 2.37 3.58
C GLU A 53 -11.22 1.00 2.89
N GLN A 54 -10.56 0.80 1.74
CA GLN A 54 -10.55 -0.48 1.01
C GLN A 54 -9.44 -1.43 1.51
N VAL A 55 -8.45 -0.91 2.24
CA VAL A 55 -7.22 -1.65 2.60
C VAL A 55 -7.08 -1.80 4.11
N PHE A 56 -7.40 -0.75 4.86
CA PHE A 56 -7.20 -0.67 6.29
C PHE A 56 -8.52 -0.63 7.03
N SER A 57 -8.49 -1.14 8.26
CA SER A 57 -9.62 -1.10 9.19
C SER A 57 -9.11 -0.95 10.62
N GLY A 58 -10.02 -0.77 11.58
CA GLY A 58 -9.68 -0.66 12.99
C GLY A 58 -9.46 0.76 13.50
N PRO A 59 -9.06 0.90 14.78
CA PRO A 59 -9.12 2.17 15.50
C PRO A 59 -8.14 3.24 14.98
N TYR A 60 -7.06 2.82 14.31
CA TYR A 60 -6.01 3.72 13.81
C TYR A 60 -6.19 4.10 12.33
N ILE A 61 -7.33 3.78 11.70
CA ILE A 61 -7.55 4.06 10.27
C ILE A 61 -7.37 5.54 9.90
N ASN A 62 -7.64 6.45 10.84
CA ASN A 62 -7.49 7.89 10.62
C ASN A 62 -6.03 8.35 10.51
N GLU A 63 -5.08 7.54 10.99
CA GLU A 63 -3.64 7.76 10.87
C GLU A 63 -3.07 7.18 9.56
N ALA A 64 -3.84 6.33 8.87
CA ALA A 64 -3.43 5.77 7.59
C ALA A 64 -3.45 6.86 6.49
N PRO A 65 -2.60 6.71 5.44
CA PRO A 65 -2.66 7.55 4.24
C PRO A 65 -4.05 7.56 3.64
N ASP A 66 -4.49 8.64 2.99
CA ASP A 66 -5.83 8.69 2.38
C ASP A 66 -5.95 7.80 1.14
N LEU A 67 -4.85 7.67 0.39
CA LEU A 67 -4.74 6.86 -0.82
C LEU A 67 -3.41 6.08 -0.87
N LEU A 68 -3.44 4.90 -1.49
CA LEU A 68 -2.26 4.13 -1.85
C LEU A 68 -2.17 3.96 -3.37
N VAL A 69 -0.98 4.19 -3.90
CA VAL A 69 -0.65 4.07 -5.32
C VAL A 69 -0.01 2.71 -5.57
N ASN A 70 -0.65 1.92 -6.44
CA ASN A 70 -0.21 0.60 -6.84
C ASN A 70 0.55 0.70 -8.16
N PHE A 71 1.88 0.76 -8.08
CA PHE A 71 2.75 0.86 -9.24
C PHE A 71 2.88 -0.48 -9.98
N SER A 72 3.14 -0.42 -11.29
CA SER A 72 3.52 -1.56 -12.11
C SER A 72 4.97 -2.00 -11.84
N GLU A 73 5.31 -3.21 -12.28
CA GLU A 73 6.69 -3.69 -12.29
C GLU A 73 7.64 -2.71 -12.98
N GLY A 74 8.74 -2.39 -12.32
CA GLY A 74 9.76 -1.45 -12.81
C GLY A 74 9.46 0.02 -12.54
N TYR A 75 8.32 0.35 -11.92
CA TYR A 75 7.93 1.71 -11.54
C TYR A 75 7.80 1.84 -10.02
N ARG A 76 8.07 3.04 -9.53
CA ARG A 76 7.92 3.44 -8.13
C ARG A 76 7.94 4.95 -8.03
N VAL A 77 7.69 5.45 -6.82
CA VAL A 77 7.95 6.86 -6.52
C VAL A 77 9.43 7.23 -6.67
N SER A 78 9.67 8.44 -7.16
CA SER A 78 10.98 9.10 -7.26
C SER A 78 11.70 9.12 -5.91
N TRP A 79 13.04 9.14 -5.94
CA TRP A 79 13.85 9.36 -4.73
C TRP A 79 13.77 10.79 -4.20
N GLY A 80 13.44 11.76 -5.06
CA GLY A 80 13.28 13.16 -4.67
C GLY A 80 12.02 13.40 -3.84
N THR A 81 10.94 12.68 -4.12
CA THR A 81 9.63 12.91 -3.48
C THR A 81 9.67 12.74 -1.95
N PRO A 82 10.24 11.66 -1.37
CA PRO A 82 10.35 11.53 0.09
C PRO A 82 11.21 12.61 0.77
N LEU A 83 12.07 13.29 0.01
CA LEU A 83 12.90 14.40 0.50
C LEU A 83 12.22 15.76 0.35
N GLY A 84 10.95 15.79 -0.07
CA GLY A 84 10.19 17.02 -0.35
C GLY A 84 10.50 17.65 -1.72
N GLY A 85 11.23 16.94 -2.58
CA GLY A 85 11.53 17.39 -3.93
C GLY A 85 10.34 17.23 -4.89
N VAL A 86 10.20 18.19 -5.80
CA VAL A 86 9.23 18.17 -6.90
C VAL A 86 10.00 18.25 -8.21
N PRO A 87 10.37 17.11 -8.82
CA PRO A 87 11.10 17.11 -10.09
C PRO A 87 10.24 17.70 -11.22
N GLU A 88 10.90 18.22 -12.26
CA GLU A 88 10.26 18.94 -13.38
C GLU A 88 9.34 18.05 -14.24
N GLY A 89 9.56 16.72 -14.22
CA GLY A 89 8.81 15.73 -15.00
C GLY A 89 8.09 14.68 -14.15
N ILE A 90 7.23 13.90 -14.81
CA ILE A 90 6.47 12.79 -14.20
C ILE A 90 7.34 11.56 -14.01
N PHE A 91 8.29 11.33 -14.92
CA PHE A 91 9.18 10.16 -14.93
C PHE A 91 10.64 10.59 -14.88
N GLU A 92 11.44 9.79 -14.18
CA GLU A 92 12.89 9.87 -14.20
C GLU A 92 13.50 8.46 -14.19
N ASP A 93 14.63 8.30 -14.86
CA ASP A 93 15.35 7.03 -14.86
C ASP A 93 16.08 6.82 -13.54
N ASN A 94 15.81 5.68 -12.89
CA ASN A 94 16.66 5.25 -11.79
C ASN A 94 17.96 4.65 -12.34
N ARG A 95 19.03 5.45 -12.35
CA ARG A 95 20.38 5.04 -12.78
C ARG A 95 21.20 4.34 -11.68
N LYS A 96 20.64 4.18 -10.48
CA LYS A 96 21.31 3.47 -9.36
C LYS A 96 21.06 1.97 -9.46
N LYS A 97 21.91 1.17 -8.81
CA LYS A 97 21.69 -0.28 -8.68
C LYS A 97 20.34 -0.55 -8.00
N TRP A 98 19.48 -1.31 -8.66
CA TRP A 98 18.19 -1.72 -8.13
C TRP A 98 18.26 -3.17 -7.64
N GLY A 99 18.25 -3.37 -6.32
CA GLY A 99 18.34 -4.71 -5.71
C GLY A 99 17.02 -5.29 -5.21
N GLY A 100 15.98 -4.48 -5.12
CA GLY A 100 14.65 -4.86 -4.65
C GLY A 100 13.77 -3.63 -4.42
N ASP A 101 12.46 -3.84 -4.36
CA ASP A 101 11.48 -2.80 -4.07
C ASP A 101 10.31 -3.35 -3.27
N HIS A 102 9.57 -2.46 -2.62
CA HIS A 102 8.35 -2.73 -1.87
C HIS A 102 7.24 -1.71 -2.22
N VAL A 103 7.47 -0.85 -3.22
CA VAL A 103 6.52 0.16 -3.69
C VAL A 103 5.89 -0.29 -5.00
N ILE A 104 5.17 -1.41 -4.94
CA ILE A 104 4.55 -2.08 -6.09
C ILE A 104 3.15 -2.56 -5.72
N ASP A 105 2.27 -2.71 -6.71
CA ASP A 105 0.98 -3.38 -6.54
C ASP A 105 1.16 -4.78 -5.92
N PRO A 106 0.57 -5.09 -4.75
CA PRO A 106 0.68 -6.39 -4.10
C PRO A 106 0.22 -7.56 -4.97
N VAL A 107 -0.70 -7.33 -5.93
CA VAL A 107 -1.16 -8.36 -6.87
C VAL A 107 -0.04 -8.87 -7.77
N LEU A 108 1.00 -8.05 -8.01
CA LEU A 108 2.16 -8.45 -8.80
C LEU A 108 3.20 -9.26 -8.00
N VAL A 109 3.08 -9.30 -6.68
CA VAL A 109 4.04 -9.98 -5.79
C VAL A 109 3.28 -10.92 -4.84
N PRO A 110 2.67 -12.01 -5.35
CA PRO A 110 1.97 -12.95 -4.50
C PRO A 110 2.93 -13.60 -3.49
N GLY A 111 2.49 -13.68 -2.24
CA GLY A 111 3.23 -14.37 -1.19
C GLY A 111 3.28 -15.87 -1.41
N VAL A 112 4.34 -16.51 -0.90
CA VAL A 112 4.48 -17.98 -0.89
C VAL A 112 4.54 -18.45 0.56
N LEU A 113 3.70 -19.42 0.89
CA LEU A 113 3.68 -20.06 2.21
C LEU A 113 4.37 -21.42 2.14
N PHE A 114 5.46 -21.57 2.88
CA PHE A 114 6.14 -22.86 3.07
C PHE A 114 5.81 -23.42 4.45
N MET A 115 5.24 -24.63 4.48
CA MET A 115 4.90 -25.32 5.72
C MET A 115 5.34 -26.79 5.66
N ASN A 116 5.81 -27.31 6.79
CA ASN A 116 6.05 -28.75 6.99
C ASN A 116 4.85 -29.47 7.62
N LYS A 117 3.71 -28.78 7.72
CA LYS A 117 2.43 -29.28 8.19
C LYS A 117 1.38 -29.06 7.09
N PRO A 118 0.36 -29.92 6.97
CA PRO A 118 -0.71 -29.72 6.00
C PRO A 118 -1.45 -28.41 6.27
N PHE A 119 -1.64 -27.60 5.23
CA PHE A 119 -2.52 -26.44 5.24
C PHE A 119 -3.92 -26.87 4.77
N ARG A 120 -4.96 -26.59 5.56
CA ARG A 120 -6.35 -26.99 5.28
C ARG A 120 -7.29 -25.79 5.03
N GLY A 121 -6.77 -24.57 5.06
CA GLY A 121 -7.54 -23.36 4.77
C GLY A 121 -7.74 -23.11 3.28
N LYS A 122 -8.59 -22.13 2.95
CA LYS A 122 -8.78 -21.66 1.57
C LYS A 122 -7.74 -20.64 1.14
N THR A 123 -7.34 -19.77 2.06
CA THR A 123 -6.42 -18.65 1.85
C THR A 123 -5.56 -18.47 3.08
N ALA A 124 -4.33 -17.99 2.89
CA ALA A 124 -3.43 -17.59 3.97
C ALA A 124 -3.00 -16.14 3.74
N ASN A 125 -3.06 -15.34 4.79
CA ASN A 125 -2.70 -13.94 4.80
C ASN A 125 -1.49 -13.72 5.71
N LEU A 126 -0.76 -12.63 5.50
CA LEU A 126 0.39 -12.30 6.32
C LEU A 126 0.02 -12.15 7.81
N VAL A 127 -1.17 -11.61 8.11
CA VAL A 127 -1.67 -11.43 9.48
C VAL A 127 -1.93 -12.75 10.21
N ASP A 128 -2.09 -13.86 9.48
CA ASP A 128 -2.31 -15.20 10.05
C ASP A 128 -1.01 -15.79 10.66
N MET A 129 0.16 -15.24 10.29
CA MET A 129 1.45 -15.77 10.72
C MET A 129 1.66 -15.66 12.23
N ALA A 130 1.32 -14.52 12.84
CA ALA A 130 1.52 -14.32 14.27
C ALA A 130 0.65 -15.28 15.12
N PRO A 131 -0.68 -15.41 14.90
CA PRO A 131 -1.50 -16.43 15.55
C PRO A 131 -1.00 -17.87 15.36
N THR A 132 -0.53 -18.19 14.16
CA THR A 132 0.02 -19.50 13.81
C THR A 132 1.28 -19.82 14.62
N ILE A 133 2.22 -18.87 14.71
CA ILE A 133 3.46 -19.02 15.47
C ILE A 133 3.16 -19.16 16.96
N LEU A 134 2.29 -18.32 17.52
CA LEU A 134 1.91 -18.40 18.93
C LEU A 134 1.29 -19.75 19.27
N SER A 135 0.39 -20.25 18.42
CA SER A 135 -0.20 -21.58 18.61
C SER A 135 0.84 -22.69 18.54
N ALA A 136 1.84 -22.60 17.65
CA ALA A 136 2.91 -23.59 17.55
C ALA A 136 3.78 -23.63 18.82
N LEU A 137 3.90 -22.49 19.52
CA LEU A 137 4.64 -22.34 20.77
C LEU A 137 3.79 -22.63 22.03
N GLY A 138 2.51 -22.96 21.88
CA GLY A 138 1.61 -23.19 23.02
C GLY A 138 1.20 -21.90 23.75
N VAL A 139 1.31 -20.74 23.08
CA VAL A 139 0.94 -19.43 23.62
C VAL A 139 -0.42 -19.01 23.06
N ALA A 140 -1.29 -18.46 23.92
CA ALA A 140 -2.58 -17.96 23.49
C ALA A 140 -2.43 -16.68 22.64
N LYS A 141 -3.24 -16.59 21.57
CA LYS A 141 -3.38 -15.39 20.75
C LYS A 141 -4.00 -14.26 21.60
N GLY A 142 -3.48 -13.04 21.50
CA GLY A 142 -4.07 -11.85 22.12
C GLY A 142 -5.39 -11.44 21.46
N ALA A 143 -6.29 -10.81 22.23
CA ALA A 143 -7.63 -10.43 21.74
C ALA A 143 -7.59 -9.43 20.58
N ASP A 144 -6.60 -8.53 20.57
CA ASP A 144 -6.45 -7.49 19.55
C ASP A 144 -5.72 -7.97 18.29
N MET A 145 -5.20 -9.21 18.28
CA MET A 145 -4.53 -9.74 17.09
C MET A 145 -5.55 -10.09 16.01
N GLU A 146 -5.29 -9.64 14.80
CA GLU A 146 -5.99 -10.09 13.60
C GLU A 146 -5.47 -11.47 13.13
N GLY A 147 -6.12 -12.02 12.11
CA GLY A 147 -5.73 -13.28 11.48
C GLY A 147 -6.09 -14.54 12.26
N GLU A 148 -5.92 -15.69 11.64
CA GLU A 148 -6.28 -16.99 12.18
C GLU A 148 -5.09 -17.94 12.23
N ASN A 149 -5.20 -18.97 13.08
CA ASN A 149 -4.18 -20.01 13.16
C ASN A 149 -4.28 -20.96 11.97
N LEU A 150 -3.24 -21.04 11.15
CA LEU A 150 -3.16 -21.88 9.94
C LEU A 150 -2.87 -23.36 10.22
N LEU A 151 -2.59 -23.76 11.47
CA LEU A 151 -2.34 -25.16 11.85
C LEU A 151 -3.61 -25.98 12.14
N ARG A 152 -4.79 -25.35 12.08
CA ARG A 152 -6.07 -26.00 12.35
C ARG A 152 -6.69 -26.59 11.08
#